data_AF-A0A923EMP5-F1
#
_entry.id   AF-A0A923EMP5-F1
#
_cell.length_a   1.000
_cell.length_b   1.000
_cell.length_c   1.000
_cell.angle_alpha   90.00
_cell.angle_beta   90.00
_cell.angle_gamma   90.00
#
_symmetry.space_group_name_H-M   'P 1'
#
loop_
_entity.id
_entity.type
_entity.pdbx_description
1 polymer ?
#
loop_
_entity_poly.entity_id
_entity_poly.type
_entity_poly.pdbx_seq_one_letter_code
_entity_poly.pdbx_strand_id
1 'polypeptide(L)' 'MAKEVKIGMAIDDLRLERWQKDRDIFVNKAESLGAKVFVQSANGNEETQMSQIENMINRGVDVLVIIPYNGRTQ' A
#
# COMPACT_ATOMS: atom_id res chain seq x y z
N MET A 1 -3.54 15.40 21.37
CA MET A 1 -3.79 15.26 19.92
C MET A 1 -3.81 13.77 19.60
N ALA A 2 -4.75 13.29 18.79
CA ALA A 2 -4.75 11.89 18.37
C ALA A 2 -3.51 11.59 17.51
N LYS A 3 -2.91 10.41 17.65
CA LYS A 3 -1.74 9.98 16.86
C LYS A 3 -2.17 9.82 15.39
N GLU A 4 -1.46 10.47 14.47
CA GLU A 4 -1.63 10.24 13.02
C GLU A 4 -1.28 8.78 12.69
N VAL A 5 -2.22 8.07 12.06
CA VAL A 5 -2.03 6.67 11.64
C VAL A 5 -1.31 6.65 10.29
N LYS A 6 -0.17 5.96 10.22
CA LYS A 6 0.59 5.76 8.97
C LYS A 6 0.20 4.43 8.32
N ILE A 7 -0.27 4.49 7.09
CA ILE A 7 -0.68 3.30 6.33
C ILE A 7 0.31 3.11 5.18
N GLY A 8 0.91 1.92 5.08
CA GLY A 8 1.67 1.49 3.90
C GLY A 8 0.77 0.68 2.98
N MET A 9 0.65 1.07 1.71
CA MET A 9 -0.13 0.35 0.69
C MET A 9 0.80 -0.17 -0.39
N ALA A 10 1.03 -1.49 -0.42
CA ALA A 10 1.80 -2.17 -1.45
C ALA A 10 0.84 -2.75 -2.49
N ILE A 11 0.93 -2.28 -3.74
CA ILE A 11 0.11 -2.76 -4.85
C ILE A 11 0.99 -3.38 -5.92
N ASP A 12 0.49 -4.46 -6.52
CA ASP A 12 1.18 -5.13 -7.61
C ASP A 12 1.41 -4.21 -8.82
N ASP A 13 0.33 -3.78 -9.46
CA ASP A 13 0.41 -3.10 -10.74
C ASP A 13 -0.70 -2.06 -10.93
N LEU A 14 -0.31 -0.81 -11.10
CA LEU A 14 -1.22 0.29 -11.39
C LEU A 14 -1.55 0.47 -12.88
N ARG A 15 -1.06 -0.40 -13.79
CA ARG A 15 -1.42 -0.32 -15.22
C ARG A 15 -2.91 -0.56 -15.46
N LEU A 16 -3.58 -1.30 -14.59
CA LEU A 16 -5.03 -1.47 -14.66
C LEU A 16 -5.75 -0.26 -14.04
N GLU A 17 -6.62 0.38 -14.82
CA GLU A 17 -7.40 1.55 -14.40
C GLU A 17 -8.18 1.31 -13.10
N ARG A 18 -8.68 0.07 -12.91
CA ARG A 18 -9.35 -0.35 -11.68
C ARG A 18 -8.48 -0.12 -10.44
N TRP A 19 -7.21 -0.51 -10.49
CA TRP A 19 -6.32 -0.40 -9.33
C TRP A 19 -5.94 1.05 -9.01
N GLN A 20 -5.87 1.91 -10.03
CA GLN A 20 -5.72 3.35 -9.82
C GLN A 20 -6.93 3.93 -9.11
N LYS A 21 -8.15 3.56 -9.54
CA LYS A 21 -9.39 4.01 -8.93
C LYS A 21 -9.55 3.51 -7.49
N ASP A 22 -9.28 2.23 -7.24
CA ASP A 22 -9.35 1.63 -5.90
C ASP A 22 -8.33 2.28 -4.95
N ARG A 23 -7.10 2.54 -5.43
CA ARG A 23 -6.09 3.33 -4.70
C ARG A 23 -6.61 4.71 -4.35
N ASP A 24 -7.13 5.46 -5.31
CA ASP A 24 -7.54 6.85 -5.10
C ASP A 24 -8.71 6.94 -4.12
N ILE A 25 -9.70 6.04 -4.24
CA ILE A 25 -10.81 5.97 -3.28
C ILE A 25 -10.29 5.67 -1.87
N PHE A 26 -9.38 4.70 -1.74
CA PHE A 26 -8.79 4.33 -0.46
C PHE A 26 -7.99 5.48 0.17
N VAL A 27 -7.05 6.07 -0.58
CA VAL A 27 -6.18 7.17 -0.12
C VAL A 27 -7.03 8.36 0.30
N ASN A 28 -7.94 8.82 -0.56
CA ASN A 28 -8.81 9.96 -0.25
C ASN A 28 -9.62 9.72 1.02
N LYS A 29 -10.17 8.50 1.20
CA LYS A 29 -10.95 8.19 2.40
C LYS A 29 -10.06 8.15 3.64
N ALA A 30 -8.91 7.50 3.59
CA ALA A 30 -7.99 7.41 4.72
C ALA A 30 -7.46 8.79 5.15
N GLU A 31 -7.07 9.62 4.18
CA GLU A 31 -6.60 10.99 4.44
C GLU A 31 -7.72 11.87 4.99
N SER A 32 -8.96 11.73 4.51
CA SER A 32 -10.12 12.44 5.10
C SER A 32 -10.40 12.08 6.57
N LEU A 33 -9.90 10.93 7.02
CA LEU A 33 -10.00 10.46 8.40
C LEU A 33 -8.76 10.81 9.24
N GLY A 34 -7.79 11.53 8.67
CA GLY A 34 -6.58 11.97 9.36
C GLY A 34 -5.44 10.95 9.37
N ALA A 35 -5.49 9.93 8.50
CA ALA A 35 -4.36 9.02 8.27
C ALA A 35 -3.44 9.55 7.16
N LYS A 36 -2.20 9.05 7.12
CA LYS A 36 -1.24 9.30 6.04
C LYS A 36 -0.97 8.01 5.30
N VAL A 37 -1.14 8.00 3.97
CA VAL A 37 -0.97 6.79 3.16
C VAL A 37 0.29 6.88 2.30
N PHE A 38 1.10 5.82 2.33
CA PHE A 38 2.28 5.66 1.48
C PHE A 38 2.02 4.54 0.49
N VAL A 39 1.78 4.88 -0.77
CA VAL A 39 1.52 3.90 -1.84
C VAL A 39 2.82 3.56 -2.56
N GLN A 40 3.09 2.27 -2.76
CA GLN A 40 4.16 1.78 -3.64
C GLN A 40 3.62 0.73 -4.60
N SER A 41 3.99 0.85 -5.88
CA SER A 41 3.65 -0.09 -6.95
C SER A 41 4.85 -0.97 -7.25
N ALA A 42 4.67 -2.29 -7.25
CA ALA A 42 5.70 -3.27 -7.56
C ALA A 42 5.94 -3.43 -9.07
N ASN A 43 5.03 -2.91 -9.89
CA ASN A 43 5.04 -3.00 -11.35
C ASN A 43 5.15 -4.44 -11.87
N GLY A 44 4.46 -5.39 -11.23
CA GLY A 44 4.48 -6.81 -11.63
C GLY A 44 5.71 -7.60 -11.18
N ASN A 45 6.50 -7.11 -10.21
CA ASN A 45 7.70 -7.77 -9.72
C ASN A 45 7.60 -8.15 -8.24
N GLU A 46 7.63 -9.46 -7.95
CA GLU A 46 7.48 -10.02 -6.60
C GLU A 46 8.59 -9.59 -5.64
N GLU A 47 9.86 -9.64 -6.06
CA GLU A 47 11.00 -9.23 -5.22
C GLU A 47 10.94 -7.75 -4.84
N THR A 48 10.47 -6.92 -5.78
CA THR A 48 10.22 -5.50 -5.56
C THR A 48 9.10 -5.33 -4.55
N GLN A 49 7.99 -6.08 -4.66
CA GLN A 49 6.89 -6.00 -3.70
C GLN A 49 7.35 -6.37 -2.28
N MET A 50 8.15 -7.42 -2.14
CA MET A 50 8.72 -7.81 -0.85
C MET A 50 9.64 -6.72 -0.26
N SER A 51 10.55 -6.19 -1.07
CA SER A 51 11.43 -5.09 -0.66
C SER A 51 10.65 -3.83 -0.24
N GLN A 52 9.55 -3.53 -0.93
CA GLN A 52 8.67 -2.41 -0.60
C GLN A 52 7.96 -2.61 0.76
N ILE A 53 7.46 -3.83 1.02
CA ILE A 53 6.84 -4.19 2.30
C ILE A 53 7.86 -4.06 3.44
N GLU A 54 9.05 -4.61 3.30
CA GLU A 54 10.13 -4.49 4.31
C GLU A 54 10.48 -3.02 4.58
N ASN A 55 10.56 -2.20 3.54
CA ASN A 55 10.80 -0.76 3.68
C ASN A 55 9.67 -0.05 4.44
N MET A 56 8.41 -0.44 4.23
CA MET A 56 7.27 0.12 4.97
C MET A 56 7.33 -0.26 6.45
N ILE A 57 7.66 -1.52 6.77
CA ILE A 57 7.87 -2.00 8.14
C ILE A 57 8.98 -1.19 8.82
N ASN A 58 10.14 -1.06 8.16
CA ASN A 58 11.28 -0.30 8.69
C ASN A 58 10.98 1.20 8.91
N ARG A 59 10.08 1.77 8.11
CA ARG A 59 9.59 3.16 8.26
C ARG A 59 8.57 3.33 9.39
N GLY A 60 8.15 2.23 10.02
CA GLY A 60 7.21 2.24 11.14
C GLY A 60 5.81 2.65 10.73
N VAL A 61 5.29 2.10 9.62
CA VAL A 61 3.84 2.20 9.33
C VAL A 61 3.06 1.47 10.43
N ASP A 62 1.91 2.01 10.80
CA ASP A 62 1.02 1.40 11.80
C ASP A 62 0.14 0.30 11.18
N VAL A 63 -0.15 0.40 9.88
CA VAL A 63 -0.99 -0.55 9.13
C VAL A 63 -0.36 -0.84 7.77
N LEU A 64 -0.41 -2.10 7.34
CA LEU A 64 -0.04 -2.55 6.00
C LEU A 64 -1.28 -3.03 5.24
N VAL A 65 -1.46 -2.52 4.02
CA VAL A 65 -2.45 -2.96 3.04
C VAL A 65 -1.69 -3.52 1.85
N ILE A 66 -1.95 -4.79 1.52
CA ILE A 66 -1.23 -5.50 0.46
C ILE A 66 -2.24 -5.98 -0.57
N ILE A 67 -2.04 -5.56 -1.82
CA ILE A 67 -2.69 -6.14 -3.00
C ILE A 67 -1.60 -6.98 -3.69
N PRO A 68 -1.57 -8.29 -3.44
CA PRO A 68 -0.44 -9.14 -3.80
C PRO A 68 -0.36 -9.37 -5.31
N TYR A 69 0.87 -9.42 -5.85
CA TYR A 69 1.13 -9.83 -7.24
C TYR A 69 0.75 -11.28 -7.48
N ASN A 70 1.12 -12.16 -6.55
CA ASN A 70 0.77 -13.57 -6.57
C ASN A 70 0.18 -13.96 -5.20
N GLY A 71 -0.88 -14.77 -5.21
CA GLY A 71 -1.54 -15.29 -4.00
C GLY A 71 -1.15 -16.73 -3.66
N ARG A 72 0.04 -17.20 -4.09
CA ARG A 72 0.49 -18.56 -3.80
C ARG A 72 0.67 -18.70 -2.29
N THR A 73 -0.21 -19.49 -1.69
CA THR A 73 0.02 -20.13 -0.40
C THR A 73 1.15 -21.13 -0.58
N GLN A 74 2.36 -20.78 -0.14
CA GLN A 74 3.36 -21.80 0.21
C GLN A 74 3.03 -22.37 1.59
#